data_AF-A0A4Q2TXJ8-F1
#
_entry.id   AF-A0A4Q2TXJ8-F1
#
_cell.length_a   1.000
_cell.length_b   1.000
_cell.length_c   1.000
_cell.angle_alpha   90.00
_cell.angle_beta   90.00
_cell.angle_gamma   90.00
#
_symmetry.space_group_name_H-M   'P 1'
#
loop_
_entity.id
_entity.type
_entity.pdbx_description
1 polymer ?
#
loop_
_entity_poly.entity_id
_entity_poly.type
_entity_poly.pdbx_seq_one_letter_code
_entity_poly.pdbx_strand_id
1 'polypeptide(L)'
;MKLIRARFENFRLLRDLELTFSTDKDRKLTVIRAENETGKTTILTALQWALFGDDAVPGDAKAYRFHPIDWTGQSCRISVELDFET
;
A
#
# COMPACT_ATOMS: atom_id res chain seq x y z
N MET A 1 -12.15 13.21 5.36
CA MET A 1 -11.25 12.03 5.35
C MET A 1 -9.80 12.42 5.61
N LYS A 2 -9.21 11.91 6.69
CA LYS A 2 -7.77 11.98 7.00
C LYS A 2 -7.23 10.56 7.19
N LEU A 3 -6.16 10.22 6.49
CA LEU A 3 -5.45 8.95 6.73
C LEU A 3 -4.66 9.05 8.05
N ILE A 4 -4.70 7.99 8.85
CA ILE A 4 -3.99 7.90 10.13
C ILE A 4 -2.84 6.90 9.98
N ARG A 5 -3.15 5.70 9.48
CA ARG A 5 -2.18 4.61 9.36
C ARG A 5 -2.49 3.73 8.14
N ALA A 6 -1.45 3.18 7.52
CA ALA A 6 -1.56 2.14 6.51
C ALA A 6 -0.65 0.96 6.86
N ARG A 7 -1.17 -0.27 6.86
CA ARG A 7 -0.39 -1.50 7.00
C ARG A 7 -0.47 -2.33 5.72
N PHE A 8 0.67 -2.84 5.27
CA PHE A 8 0.82 -3.63 4.06
C PHE A 8 1.43 -4.98 4.40
N GLU A 9 0.79 -6.06 3.95
CA GLU A 9 1.28 -7.43 4.10
C GLU A 9 1.34 -8.11 2.73
N ASN A 10 2.54 -8.54 2.34
CA ASN A 10 2.85 -9.24 1.08
C ASN A 10 2.24 -8.62 -0.19
N PHE A 11 2.09 -7.30 -0.26
CA PHE A 11 1.62 -6.60 -1.46
C PHE A 11 2.82 -6.22 -2.33
N ARG A 12 3.08 -7.00 -3.39
CA ARG A 12 4.23 -6.84 -4.30
C ARG A 12 5.55 -6.78 -3.52
N LEU A 13 6.19 -5.61 -3.47
CA LEU A 13 7.46 -5.38 -2.76
C LEU A 13 7.27 -5.13 -1.25
N LEU A 14 6.04 -4.88 -0.79
CA LEU A 14 5.73 -4.53 0.59
C LEU A 14 5.48 -5.81 1.39
N ARG A 15 6.44 -6.21 2.23
CA ARG A 15 6.39 -7.46 2.99
C ARG A 15 5.59 -7.34 4.28
N ASP A 16 6.02 -6.46 5.16
CA ASP A 16 5.37 -6.08 6.42
C ASP A 16 5.78 -4.64 6.67
N LEU A 17 5.02 -3.71 6.08
CA LEU A 17 5.30 -2.28 6.16
C LEU A 17 4.15 -1.58 6.87
N GLU A 18 4.47 -0.69 7.79
CA GLU A 18 3.52 0.22 8.40
C GLU A 18 3.94 1.67 8.14
N LEU A 19 2.97 2.50 7.76
CA LEU A 19 3.13 3.94 7.58
C LEU A 19 2.16 4.67 8.51
N THR A 20 2.68 5.65 9.25
CA THR A 20 1.85 6.60 10.01
C THR A 20 1.85 7.93 9.26
N PHE A 21 0.65 8.48 9.02
CA PHE A 21 0.49 9.75 8.33
C PHE A 21 0.43 10.89 9.35
N SER A 22 0.96 12.06 8.96
CA SER A 22 0.85 13.26 9.77
C SER A 22 -0.61 13.73 9.84
N THR A 23 -1.12 13.84 11.06
CA THR A 23 -2.44 14.41 11.39
C THR A 23 -2.33 15.78 12.08
N ASP A 24 -1.09 16.30 12.19
CA ASP A 24 -0.78 17.58 12.82
C ASP A 24 -1.48 18.75 12.11
N LYS A 25 -2.01 19.71 12.88
CA LYS A 25 -2.77 20.85 12.34
C LYS A 25 -1.92 21.84 11.54
N ASP A 26 -0.63 21.93 11.83
CA ASP A 26 0.31 22.86 11.21
C ASP A 26 1.29 22.13 10.26
N ARG A 27 1.46 20.81 10.41
CA ARG A 27 2.37 19.98 9.60
C ARG A 27 1.66 18.82 8.89
N LYS A 28 0.63 19.12 8.10
CA LYS A 28 -0.25 18.12 7.44
C LYS A 28 0.39 17.30 6.31
N LEU A 29 1.62 17.61 5.88
CA LEU A 29 2.26 16.94 4.74
C LEU A 29 3.10 15.75 5.19
N THR A 30 2.75 14.56 4.70
CA THR A 30 3.61 13.37 4.82
C THR A 30 4.33 13.15 3.48
N VAL A 31 5.66 13.05 3.51
CA VAL A 31 6.47 12.79 2.31
C VAL A 31 7.14 11.43 2.43
N ILE A 32 6.80 10.51 1.53
CA ILE A 32 7.45 9.19 1.45
C ILE A 32 8.60 9.29 0.44
N ARG A 33 9.83 9.18 0.92
CA ARG A 33 11.05 9.18 0.10
C ARG A 33 11.79 7.85 0.25
N ALA A 34 12.27 7.33 -0.86
CA ALA A 34 13.08 6.13 -0.97
C ALA A 34 13.77 6.15 -2.35
N GLU A 35 14.67 5.21 -2.62
CA GLU A 35 15.31 5.04 -3.92
C GLU A 35 14.36 4.42 -4.95
N ASN A 36 14.78 4.41 -6.23
CA ASN A 36 14.01 3.74 -7.26
C ASN A 36 13.92 2.24 -6.95
N GLU A 37 12.83 1.62 -7.41
CA GLU A 37 12.58 0.18 -7.23
C GLU A 37 12.39 -0.28 -5.76
N THR A 38 12.45 0.62 -4.78
CA THR A 38 12.18 0.33 -3.35
C THR A 38 10.69 0.19 -3.00
N GLY A 39 9.78 0.36 -3.98
CA GLY A 39 8.34 0.19 -3.75
C GLY A 39 7.55 1.47 -3.46
N LYS A 40 8.10 2.67 -3.72
CA LYS A 40 7.33 3.94 -3.59
C LYS A 40 6.03 3.93 -4.39
N THR A 41 6.09 3.57 -5.67
CA THR A 41 4.92 3.45 -6.54
C THR A 41 3.99 2.34 -6.05
N THR A 42 4.55 1.25 -5.51
CA THR A 42 3.78 0.15 -4.93
C THR A 42 2.94 0.58 -3.74
N ILE A 43 3.46 1.45 -2.87
CA ILE A 43 2.70 2.04 -1.76
C ILE A 43 1.48 2.77 -2.30
N LEU A 44 1.66 3.64 -3.31
CA LEU A 44 0.54 4.36 -3.92
C LEU A 44 -0.53 3.42 -4.49
N THR A 45 -0.11 2.40 -5.26
CA THR A 45 -1.04 1.42 -5.82
C THR A 45 -1.78 0.63 -4.74
N ALA A 46 -1.10 0.22 -3.68
CA ALA A 46 -1.69 -0.51 -2.57
C ALA A 46 -2.75 0.34 -1.84
N LEU A 47 -2.46 1.62 -1.60
CA LEU A 47 -3.42 2.57 -1.02
C LEU A 47 -4.64 2.77 -1.92
N GLN A 48 -4.44 2.90 -3.24
CA GLN A 48 -5.53 3.02 -4.20
C GLN A 48 -6.41 1.77 -4.21
N TRP A 49 -5.82 0.58 -4.22
CA TRP A 49 -6.55 -0.68 -4.16
C TRP A 49 -7.38 -0.81 -2.88
N ALA A 50 -6.82 -0.42 -1.73
CA ALA A 50 -7.55 -0.44 -0.46
C ALA A 50 -8.76 0.52 -0.43
N LEU A 51 -8.68 1.66 -1.11
CA LEU A 51 -9.73 2.68 -1.12
C LEU A 51 -10.79 2.45 -2.20
N PHE A 52 -10.40 1.92 -3.36
CA PHE A 52 -11.24 1.87 -4.55
C PHE A 52 -11.40 0.46 -5.14
N GLY A 53 -10.77 -0.55 -4.54
CA GLY A 53 -10.82 -1.93 -5.00
C GLY A 53 -10.06 -2.16 -6.30
N ASP A 54 -10.50 -3.17 -7.05
CA ASP A 54 -9.81 -3.69 -8.24
C ASP A 54 -9.75 -2.70 -9.41
N ASP A 55 -10.64 -1.71 -9.47
CA ASP A 55 -10.61 -0.67 -10.52
C ASP A 55 -9.42 0.29 -10.37
N ALA A 56 -8.77 0.29 -9.20
CA ALA A 56 -7.65 1.17 -8.90
C ALA A 56 -6.28 0.59 -9.28
N VAL A 57 -6.19 -0.71 -9.59
CA VAL A 57 -4.91 -1.31 -9.96
C VAL A 57 -4.59 -1.07 -11.44
N PRO A 58 -3.31 -0.93 -11.82
CA PRO A 58 -2.94 -0.77 -13.22
C PRO A 58 -3.33 -1.97 -14.08
N GLY A 59 -4.11 -1.74 -15.14
CA GLY A 59 -4.50 -2.76 -16.10
C GLY A 59 -5.67 -3.61 -15.61
N ASP A 60 -5.68 -4.89 -15.98
CA ASP A 60 -6.71 -5.83 -15.52
C ASP A 60 -6.33 -6.40 -14.16
N ALA A 61 -7.18 -6.21 -13.16
CA ALA A 61 -6.98 -6.74 -11.81
C ALA A 61 -6.80 -8.26 -11.78
N LYS A 62 -7.41 -9.01 -12.70
CA LYS A 62 -7.24 -10.47 -12.79
C LYS A 62 -5.84 -10.88 -13.24
N ALA A 63 -5.16 -10.01 -14.00
CA ALA A 63 -3.80 -10.20 -14.45
C ALA A 63 -2.77 -9.52 -13.52
N TYR A 64 -3.23 -8.64 -12.62
CA TYR A 64 -2.36 -7.93 -11.70
C TYR A 64 -1.78 -8.90 -10.65
N ARG A 65 -0.44 -8.93 -10.57
CA ARG A 65 0.24 -9.75 -9.57
C ARG A 65 0.25 -9.04 -8.22
N PHE A 66 -0.59 -9.46 -7.29
CA PHE A 66 -0.62 -8.89 -5.93
C PHE A 66 0.49 -9.41 -5.02
N HIS A 67 0.90 -10.66 -5.15
CA HIS A 67 1.89 -11.28 -4.27
C HIS A 67 3.34 -10.91 -4.62
N PRO A 68 4.29 -11.12 -3.69
CA PRO A 68 5.70 -10.85 -3.91
C PRO A 68 6.30 -11.82 -4.94
N ILE A 69 7.19 -11.31 -5.80
CA ILE A 69 7.80 -12.11 -6.88
C ILE A 69 8.69 -13.24 -6.37
N ASP A 70 9.28 -13.04 -5.20
CA ASP A 70 10.20 -13.92 -4.51
C ASP A 70 9.50 -14.76 -3.41
N TRP A 71 8.17 -14.84 -3.43
CA TRP A 71 7.45 -15.73 -2.53
C TRP A 71 7.62 -17.20 -2.93
N THR A 72 8.06 -18.04 -1.99
CA THR A 72 8.32 -19.47 -2.20
C THR A 72 7.28 -20.39 -1.55
N GLY A 73 6.40 -19.83 -0.70
CA GLY A 73 5.33 -20.59 -0.06
C GLY A 73 4.18 -20.91 -1.01
N GLN A 74 3.35 -21.90 -0.65
CA GLN A 74 2.20 -22.29 -1.46
C GLN A 74 1.11 -21.20 -1.55
N SER A 75 0.94 -20.43 -0.48
CA SER A 75 0.03 -19.29 -0.41
C SER A 75 0.63 -18.19 0.46
N CYS A 76 0.25 -16.95 0.21
CA CYS A 76 0.53 -15.80 1.07
C CYS A 76 -0.77 -15.06 1.35
N ARG A 77 -0.95 -14.60 2.59
CA ARG A 77 -1.95 -13.59 2.89
C ARG A 77 -1.49 -12.27 2.28
N ILE A 78 -2.38 -11.60 1.55
CA ILE A 78 -2.15 -10.26 1.03
C ILE A 78 -3.20 -9.36 1.66
N SER A 79 -2.76 -8.29 2.32
CA SER A 79 -3.67 -7.31 2.90
C SER A 79 -3.09 -5.91 2.88
N VAL A 80 -3.99 -4.95 2.71
CA VAL A 80 -3.72 -3.52 2.90
C VAL A 80 -4.82 -2.99 3.82
N GLU A 81 -4.44 -2.53 5.00
CA GLU A 81 -5.36 -2.03 6.02
C GLU A 81 -5.16 -0.52 6.18
N LEU A 82 -6.26 0.23 6.22
CA LEU A 82 -6.26 1.68 6.35
C LEU A 82 -7.09 2.13 7.54
N ASP A 83 -6.45 2.86 8.44
CA ASP A 83 -7.13 3.60 9.51
C ASP A 83 -7.33 5.05 9.06
N PHE A 84 -8.56 5.54 9.11
CA PHE A 84 -8.89 6.91 8.72
C PHE A 84 -10.00 7.52 9.56
N GLU A 85 -9.99 8.86 9.65
CA GLU A 85 -11.05 9.68 10.25
C GLU A 85 -11.90 10.29 9.11
N THR A 86 -13.23 10.26 9.21
CA THR A 86 -14.14 10.83 8.18
C THR A 86 -14.32 12.32 8.32
#